data_AF-A0A945YKA1-F1
#
_entry.id   AF-A0A945YKA1-F1
#
_cell.length_a   1.000
_cell.length_b   1.000
_cell.length_c   1.000
_cell.angle_alpha   90.00
_cell.angle_beta   90.00
_cell.angle_gamma   90.00
#
_symmetry.space_group_name_H-M   'P 1'
#
loop_
_entity.id
_entity.type
_entity.pdbx_description
1 polymer ?
#
loop_
_entity_poly.entity_id
_entity_poly.type
_entity_poly.pdbx_seq_one_letter_code
_entity_poly.pdbx_strand_id
1 'polypeptide(L)'
;MTPVRFKTIISGALKSWDLDKDLTIEMNGLSCLIIEKSGLLVKVVFEEQAFGNIWKISKVGEKERVHPSVGATLKSLSLILSPNRPVGRVIFAK
;
A
#
# COMPACT_ATOMS: atom_id res chain seq x y z
N MET A 1 13.77 7.46 2.70
CA MET A 1 12.79 7.40 1.56
C MET A 1 12.48 8.82 1.09
N THR A 2 12.12 9.07 -0.19
CA THR A 2 11.64 10.41 -0.63
C THR A 2 10.13 10.42 -0.89
N PRO A 3 9.43 11.56 -0.72
CA PRO A 3 8.00 11.67 -1.04
C PRO A 3 7.66 11.29 -2.47
N VAL A 4 8.52 11.67 -3.43
CA VAL A 4 8.35 11.30 -4.85
C VAL A 4 8.40 9.78 -5.02
N ARG A 5 9.41 9.12 -4.42
CA ARG A 5 9.55 7.66 -4.51
C ARG A 5 8.41 6.92 -3.80
N PHE A 6 7.97 7.42 -2.65
CA PHE A 6 6.81 6.89 -1.93
C PHE A 6 5.55 6.96 -2.81
N LYS A 7 5.26 8.13 -3.40
CA LYS A 7 4.15 8.31 -4.35
C LYS A 7 4.24 7.33 -5.51
N THR A 8 5.40 7.21 -6.15
CA THR A 8 5.60 6.29 -7.28
C THR A 8 5.34 4.84 -6.90
N ILE A 9 5.78 4.40 -5.72
CA ILE A 9 5.55 3.03 -5.21
C ILE A 9 4.05 2.78 -5.04
N ILE A 10 3.35 3.65 -4.29
CA ILE A 10 1.92 3.45 -3.99
C ILE A 10 1.08 3.56 -5.25
N SER A 11 1.25 4.63 -6.04
CA SER A 11 0.49 4.79 -7.28
C SER A 11 0.80 3.70 -8.30
N GLY A 12 2.06 3.26 -8.40
CA GLY A 12 2.45 2.16 -9.28
C GLY A 12 1.82 0.82 -8.88
N ALA A 13 1.77 0.53 -7.57
CA ALA A 13 1.09 -0.65 -7.05
C ALA A 13 -0.41 -0.63 -7.40
N LEU A 14 -1.10 0.48 -7.09
CA LEU A 14 -2.54 0.60 -7.35
C LEU A 14 -2.89 0.51 -8.84
N LYS A 15 -2.08 1.13 -9.72
CA LYS A 15 -2.22 0.99 -11.17
C LYS A 15 -1.98 -0.45 -11.64
N SER A 16 -0.97 -1.12 -11.11
CA SER A 16 -0.72 -2.55 -11.43
C SER A 16 -1.84 -3.47 -10.94
N TRP A 17 -2.68 -2.97 -10.05
CA TRP A 17 -3.86 -3.64 -9.51
C TRP A 17 -5.17 -3.22 -10.18
N ASP A 18 -5.12 -2.31 -11.18
CA ASP A 18 -6.27 -1.73 -11.88
C ASP A 18 -7.32 -1.14 -10.90
N LEU A 19 -6.84 -0.60 -9.77
CA LEU A 19 -7.68 0.04 -8.74
C LEU A 19 -7.65 1.58 -8.83
N ASP A 20 -6.84 2.15 -9.72
CA ASP A 20 -6.65 3.60 -9.82
C ASP A 20 -7.90 4.37 -10.29
N LYS A 21 -8.90 3.66 -10.83
CA LYS A 21 -10.19 4.23 -11.28
C LYS A 21 -11.25 4.31 -10.17
N ASP A 22 -11.08 3.53 -9.11
CA ASP A 22 -12.06 3.35 -8.03
C ASP A 22 -11.57 3.87 -6.68
N LEU A 23 -10.33 4.35 -6.63
CA LEU A 23 -9.69 4.86 -5.43
C LEU A 23 -9.32 6.34 -5.58
N THR A 24 -9.63 7.14 -4.57
CA THR A 24 -9.05 8.46 -4.37
C THR A 24 -7.84 8.34 -3.45
N ILE A 25 -6.74 9.02 -3.80
CA ILE A 25 -5.51 8.99 -3.00
C ILE A 25 -5.16 10.41 -2.57
N GLU A 26 -5.16 10.65 -1.27
CA GLU A 26 -4.66 11.88 -0.67
C GLU A 26 -3.22 11.66 -0.18
N MET A 27 -2.28 12.41 -0.73
CA MET A 27 -0.86 12.29 -0.42
C MET A 27 -0.43 13.37 0.57
N ASN A 28 0.34 13.00 1.60
CA ASN A 28 0.99 13.93 2.51
C ASN A 28 2.41 13.43 2.83
N GLY A 29 3.40 13.90 2.08
CA GLY A 29 4.80 13.54 2.26
C GLY A 29 5.05 12.03 2.11
N LEU A 30 5.41 11.40 3.23
CA LEU A 30 5.65 9.95 3.34
C LEU A 30 4.43 9.19 3.88
N SER A 31 3.25 9.79 3.76
CA SER A 31 1.98 9.17 4.11
C SER A 31 0.95 9.37 3.01
N CYS A 32 -0.03 8.48 2.95
CA CYS A 32 -1.20 8.65 2.11
C CYS A 32 -2.45 8.06 2.75
N LEU A 33 -3.59 8.62 2.40
CA LEU A 33 -4.91 8.06 2.65
C LEU A 33 -5.49 7.56 1.32
N ILE A 34 -5.87 6.29 1.29
CA ILE A 34 -6.52 5.64 0.16
C ILE A 34 -8.00 5.49 0.53
N ILE A 35 -8.87 6.03 -0.32
CA ILE A 35 -10.31 6.11 -0.13
C ILE A 35 -10.97 5.34 -1.26
N GLU A 36 -11.65 4.26 -0.93
CA GLU A 36 -12.46 3.51 -1.89
C GLU A 36 -13.87 4.08 -1.98
N LYS A 37 -14.51 3.99 -3.15
CA LYS A 37 -15.93 4.37 -3.34
C LYS A 37 -16.90 3.67 -2.38
N SER A 38 -16.53 2.48 -1.89
CA SER A 38 -17.28 1.71 -0.90
C SER A 38 -17.32 2.37 0.49
N GLY A 39 -16.50 3.41 0.73
CA GLY A 39 -16.27 4.02 2.03
C GLY A 39 -15.11 3.41 2.81
N LEU A 40 -14.41 2.41 2.26
CA LEU A 40 -13.19 1.87 2.86
C LEU A 40 -12.07 2.92 2.88
N LEU A 41 -11.46 3.10 4.06
CA LEU A 41 -10.37 4.05 4.29
C LEU A 41 -9.13 3.30 4.77
N VAL A 42 -8.02 3.44 4.03
CA VAL A 42 -6.74 2.81 4.35
C VAL A 42 -5.64 3.87 4.35
N LYS A 43 -5.02 4.08 5.50
CA LYS A 43 -3.85 4.94 5.66
C LYS A 43 -2.58 4.11 5.52
N VAL A 44 -1.63 4.60 4.72
CA VAL A 44 -0.28 4.04 4.62
C VAL A 44 0.72 5.12 5.01
N VAL A 45 1.67 4.78 5.88
CA VAL A 45 2.71 5.70 6.36
C VAL A 45 4.06 5.01 6.27
N PHE A 46 5.07 5.71 5.78
CA PHE A 46 6.47 5.34 5.90
C PHE A 46 7.14 6.20 6.97
N GLU A 47 7.88 5.57 7.87
CA GLU A 47 8.64 6.24 8.93
C GLU A 47 10.04 5.62 9.06
N GLU A 48 11.02 6.47 9.36
CA GLU A 48 12.36 6.03 9.74
C GLU A 48 12.42 5.99 11.28
N GLN A 49 12.74 4.83 11.84
CA GLN A 49 12.85 4.59 13.28
C GLN A 49 14.29 4.23 13.65
N ALA A 50 14.63 4.28 14.94
CA ALA A 50 15.99 3.99 15.42
C ALA A 50 16.51 2.59 15.01
N PHE A 51 15.61 1.63 14.78
CA PHE A 51 15.93 0.27 14.36
C PHE A 51 15.70 0.01 12.86
N GLY A 52 15.43 1.07 12.07
CA GLY A 52 15.30 0.99 10.63
C GLY A 52 13.97 1.55 10.10
N ASN A 53 13.73 1.29 8.82
CA ASN A 53 12.57 1.79 8.10
C ASN A 53 11.35 0.92 8.34
N ILE A 54 10.21 1.55 8.61
CA ILE A 54 8.94 0.85 8.76
C ILE A 54 7.86 1.44 7.87
N TRP A 55 6.90 0.59 7.57
CA TRP A 55 5.68 0.95 6.89
C TRP A 55 4.50 0.55 7.77
N LYS A 56 3.59 1.50 7.97
CA LYS A 56 2.38 1.31 8.75
C LYS A 56 1.19 1.31 7.82
N ILE A 57 0.28 0.35 8.01
CA ILE A 57 -1.00 0.30 7.34
C ILE A 57 -2.08 0.31 8.40
N SER A 58 -2.99 1.26 8.33
CA SER A 58 -4.16 1.34 9.20
C SER A 58 -5.41 1.38 8.35
N LYS A 59 -6.28 0.39 8.52
CA LYS A 59 -7.63 0.38 7.97
C LYS A 59 -8.57 0.88 9.06
N VAL A 60 -9.50 1.78 8.72
CA VAL A 60 -10.45 2.30 9.70
C VAL A 60 -11.20 1.15 10.39
N GLY A 61 -11.19 1.15 11.72
CA GLY A 61 -11.80 0.11 12.56
C GLY A 61 -10.92 -1.12 12.81
N GLU A 62 -9.71 -1.20 12.24
CA GLU A 62 -8.77 -2.30 12.47
C GLU A 62 -7.49 -1.84 13.17
N LYS A 63 -6.80 -2.81 13.80
CA LYS A 63 -5.49 -2.57 14.39
C LYS A 63 -4.46 -2.26 13.30
N GLU A 64 -3.62 -1.27 13.57
CA GLU A 64 -2.49 -0.90 12.72
C GLU A 64 -1.53 -2.10 12.53
N ARG A 65 -1.08 -2.28 11.28
CA ARG A 65 -0.12 -3.32 10.89
C ARG A 65 1.20 -2.66 10.52
N VAL A 66 2.31 -3.17 11.05
CA VAL A 66 3.66 -2.63 10.81
C VAL A 66 4.48 -3.64 10.02
N HIS A 67 5.16 -3.16 8.99
CA HIS A 67 5.95 -3.97 8.07
C HIS A 67 7.37 -3.40 7.91
N PRO A 68 8.42 -4.23 7.91
CA PRO A 68 9.81 -3.77 7.79
C PRO A 68 10.25 -3.55 6.34
N SER A 69 9.40 -3.88 5.35
CA SER A 69 9.78 -3.80 3.94
C SER A 69 8.60 -3.43 3.06
N VAL A 70 8.90 -2.77 1.94
CA VAL A 70 7.90 -2.39 0.93
C VAL A 70 7.14 -3.59 0.38
N GLY A 71 7.81 -4.74 0.19
CA GLY A 71 7.16 -5.95 -0.34
C GLY A 71 6.10 -6.50 0.61
N ALA A 72 6.41 -6.57 1.91
CA ALA A 72 5.44 -7.00 2.93
C ALA A 72 4.26 -6.02 3.03
N THR A 73 4.54 -4.71 2.99
CA THR A 73 3.53 -3.66 2.96
C THR A 73 2.59 -3.81 1.76
N LEU A 74 3.14 -3.93 0.55
CA LEU A 74 2.34 -4.05 -0.67
C LEU A 74 1.50 -5.33 -0.68
N LYS A 75 2.02 -6.45 -0.18
CA LYS A 75 1.26 -7.69 -0.01
C LYS A 75 0.11 -7.51 1.00
N SER A 76 0.37 -6.86 2.13
CA SER A 76 -0.69 -6.58 3.10
C SER A 76 -1.74 -5.61 2.55
N LEU A 77 -1.30 -4.61 1.79
CA LEU A 77 -2.18 -3.63 1.17
C LEU A 77 -3.04 -4.28 0.07
N SER A 78 -2.47 -5.17 -0.74
CA SER A 78 -3.23 -5.90 -1.77
C SER A 78 -4.31 -6.80 -1.16
N LEU A 79 -4.04 -7.42 -0.01
CA LEU A 79 -5.05 -8.23 0.70
C LEU A 79 -6.20 -7.38 1.24
N ILE A 80 -5.96 -6.10 1.53
CA ILE A 80 -7.01 -5.18 2.00
C ILE A 80 -7.83 -4.64 0.83
N LEU A 81 -7.16 -4.20 -0.23
CA LEU A 81 -7.79 -3.48 -1.35
C LEU A 81 -8.23 -4.41 -2.49
N SER A 82 -7.70 -5.63 -2.58
CA SER A 82 -7.99 -6.58 -3.65
C SER A 82 -7.91 -8.04 -3.16
N PRO A 83 -8.72 -8.43 -2.16
CA PRO A 83 -8.62 -9.73 -1.51
C PRO A 83 -8.84 -10.92 -2.46
N ASN A 84 -9.65 -10.73 -3.50
CA ASN A 84 -10.03 -11.78 -4.44
C ASN A 84 -9.11 -11.89 -5.66
N ARG A 85 -8.02 -11.11 -5.72
CA ARG A 85 -7.14 -11.11 -6.90
C ARG A 85 -6.29 -12.39 -6.96
N PRO A 86 -6.24 -13.07 -8.12
CA PRO A 86 -5.31 -14.17 -8.30
C PRO A 86 -3.86 -13.66 -8.15
N VAL A 87 -3.09 -14.31 -7.28
CA VAL A 87 -1.66 -14.03 -7.14
C VAL A 87 -0.96 -14.56 -8.40
N GLY A 88 -0.52 -13.64 -9.28
CA GLY A 88 0.30 -14.00 -10.43
C GLY A 88 1.60 -14.66 -9.98
N ARG A 89 1.74 -15.97 -10.21
CA ARG A 89 3.01 -16.68 -10.01
C ARG A 89 3.85 -16.46 -11.27
N VAL A 90 5.00 -15.80 -11.12
CA VAL A 90 6.00 -15.73 -12.19
C VAL A 90 6.69 -17.09 -12.24
N ILE A 91 6.50 -17.81 -13.34
CA ILE A 91 7.22 -19.05 -13.63
C ILE A 91 8.26 -18.70 -14.68
N PHE A 92 9.54 -18.83 -14.34
CA PHE A 92 10.60 -18.78 -15.33
C PHE A 92 10.63 -20.11 -16.06
N ALA A 93 10.25 -20.10 -17.34
CA ALA A 93 10.45 -21.26 -18.21
C ALA A 93 11.96 -21.44 -18.45
N LYS A 94 12.44 -22.68 -18.35
CA LYS A 94 13.83 -23.06 -18.68
C LYS A 94 14.01 -23.21 -20.18
#